data_AF-A0A090WI32-F1
#
_entry.id   AF-A0A090WI32-F1
#
_cell.length_a   1.000
_cell.length_b   1.000
_cell.length_c   1.000
_cell.angle_alpha   90.00
_cell.angle_beta   90.00
_cell.angle_gamma   90.00
#
_symmetry.space_group_name_H-M   'P 1'
#
loop_
_entity.id
_entity.type
_entity.pdbx_description
1 polymer ?
#
loop_
_entity_poly.entity_id
_entity_poly.type
_entity_poly.pdbx_seq_one_letter_code
_entity_poly.pdbx_strand_id
1 'polypeptide(L)'
;MKLTKITACIIFMGATFISCSSDTDDGSSDTGTDTVVVDVEQSNFVSGVSITTVPCTLSDGTVTDCYQIETTGAATDHQMGPWCPDNIADDATAGGIWLEGGVVYDVDGAFVQNMATFYNDNTWLMYDANGDIYTTDTEQECIDAANPNVGTAYQNFCVECLPSYITNLTTTWVIPVTPVLDVTYNFATGPGGPMGGTTGPSTRGIALNGIEFSAPAPVSNILAAYTLAPFDDAGGHINVNQGYHYHAATGISTEIAQADLHSGLIGYAMDGHGIYGRLDSNGDAPTDLDECLGHYDDTRGYHYHVDEAGANNFINCLKGAYAL
;
A
#
# COMPACT_ATOMS: atom_id res chain seq x y z
N MET A 1 -70.64 47.67 -43.08
CA MET A 1 -69.96 46.43 -43.54
C MET A 1 -70.54 45.28 -42.76
N LYS A 2 -71.22 44.35 -43.47
CA LYS A 2 -71.63 42.98 -43.11
C LYS A 2 -72.07 42.70 -41.65
N LEU A 3 -73.38 42.66 -41.38
CA LEU A 3 -74.30 41.48 -41.43
C LEU A 3 -74.33 40.74 -40.07
N THR A 4 -75.43 40.86 -39.29
CA THR A 4 -76.51 39.84 -39.09
C THR A 4 -76.09 38.64 -38.21
N LYS A 5 -76.92 37.94 -37.44
CA LYS A 5 -78.36 37.93 -37.12
C LYS A 5 -78.50 36.97 -35.92
N ILE A 6 -79.31 37.35 -34.93
CA ILE A 6 -80.48 36.62 -34.39
C ILE A 6 -80.37 35.08 -34.27
N THR A 7 -80.66 34.58 -33.06
CA THR A 7 -81.78 33.69 -32.70
C THR A 7 -81.33 32.65 -31.67
N ALA A 8 -81.97 32.67 -30.50
CA ALA A 8 -81.90 31.62 -29.51
C ALA A 8 -82.96 30.53 -29.82
N CYS A 9 -82.58 29.24 -29.72
CA CYS A 9 -83.45 28.18 -29.19
C CYS A 9 -82.70 26.82 -29.07
N ILE A 10 -82.60 26.35 -27.82
CA ILE A 10 -82.83 25.00 -27.25
C ILE A 10 -82.71 23.74 -28.17
N ILE A 11 -82.00 22.70 -27.70
CA ILE A 11 -82.42 21.28 -27.46
C ILE A 11 -81.29 20.23 -27.72
N PHE A 12 -80.95 19.50 -26.65
CA PHE A 12 -80.55 18.07 -26.46
C PHE A 12 -79.32 17.36 -27.11
N MET A 13 -78.72 16.54 -26.22
CA MET A 13 -78.16 15.18 -26.39
C MET A 13 -76.70 14.97 -26.81
N GLY A 14 -76.01 14.13 -26.02
CA GLY A 14 -74.85 13.36 -26.47
C GLY A 14 -73.74 13.24 -25.42
N ALA A 15 -73.80 12.19 -24.59
CA ALA A 15 -72.67 11.75 -23.78
C ALA A 15 -71.77 10.82 -24.60
N THR A 16 -70.45 11.05 -24.59
CA THR A 16 -69.43 10.06 -24.91
C THR A 16 -68.18 10.35 -24.08
N PHE A 17 -67.84 9.42 -23.20
CA PHE A 17 -66.58 9.37 -22.48
C PHE A 17 -65.47 8.93 -23.44
N ILE A 18 -64.37 9.68 -23.50
CA ILE A 18 -63.10 9.23 -24.05
C ILE A 18 -62.03 9.41 -22.97
N SER A 19 -61.50 8.27 -22.56
CA SER A 19 -60.35 8.09 -21.70
C SER A 19 -59.08 8.46 -22.46
N CYS A 20 -58.30 9.41 -21.95
CA CYS A 20 -56.94 9.66 -22.43
C CYS A 20 -55.97 9.33 -21.29
N SER A 21 -55.19 8.26 -21.50
CA SER A 21 -54.02 7.90 -20.72
C SER A 21 -52.97 9.00 -20.91
N SER A 22 -52.38 9.47 -19.82
CA SER A 22 -51.22 10.34 -19.82
C SER A 22 -49.96 9.49 -19.92
N ASP A 23 -49.34 9.44 -21.10
CA ASP A 23 -47.96 9.01 -21.24
C ASP A 23 -47.07 10.23 -21.01
N THR A 24 -46.50 10.32 -19.81
CA THR A 24 -45.36 11.18 -19.50
C THR A 24 -44.10 10.47 -20.00
N ASP A 25 -43.58 10.93 -21.14
CA ASP A 25 -42.18 10.70 -21.54
C ASP A 25 -41.31 11.46 -20.54
N ASP A 26 -40.83 10.75 -19.51
CA ASP A 26 -39.77 11.23 -18.64
C ASP A 26 -38.45 10.81 -19.29
N GLY A 27 -37.84 11.76 -20.01
CA GLY A 27 -36.50 11.62 -20.54
C GLY A 27 -35.51 11.51 -19.39
N SER A 28 -35.16 10.27 -19.03
CA SER A 28 -34.03 9.96 -18.16
C SER A 28 -32.76 10.50 -18.82
N SER A 29 -32.32 11.68 -18.38
CA SER A 29 -30.96 12.15 -18.59
C SER A 29 -30.05 11.33 -17.68
N ASP A 30 -29.72 10.12 -18.13
CA ASP A 30 -28.57 9.40 -17.61
C ASP A 30 -27.33 10.19 -18.03
N THR A 31 -26.78 10.93 -17.07
CA THR A 31 -25.45 11.52 -17.17
C THR A 31 -24.57 10.78 -16.18
N GLY A 32 -24.54 9.45 -16.29
CA GLY A 32 -23.43 8.67 -15.79
C GLY A 32 -22.16 9.15 -16.48
N THR A 33 -21.35 9.92 -15.76
CA THR A 33 -19.94 10.02 -16.11
C THR A 33 -19.40 8.61 -15.95
N ASP A 34 -19.18 7.90 -17.06
CA ASP A 34 -18.45 6.62 -17.07
C ASP A 34 -17.06 6.90 -16.46
N THR A 35 -16.91 6.66 -15.17
CA THR A 35 -15.63 6.73 -14.50
C THR A 35 -14.81 5.52 -14.95
N VAL A 36 -13.60 5.77 -15.45
CA VAL A 36 -12.66 4.72 -15.81
C VAL A 36 -12.29 3.96 -14.56
N VAL A 37 -12.39 2.63 -14.64
CA VAL A 37 -11.92 1.69 -13.63
C VAL A 37 -11.07 0.67 -14.36
N VAL A 38 -9.87 0.40 -13.85
CA VAL A 38 -8.93 -0.56 -14.42
C VAL A 38 -8.89 -1.78 -13.51
N ASP A 39 -9.17 -2.95 -14.08
CA ASP A 39 -9.07 -4.22 -13.37
C ASP A 39 -7.63 -4.50 -12.95
N VAL A 40 -7.47 -5.23 -11.85
CA VAL A 40 -6.20 -5.85 -11.47
C VAL A 40 -5.81 -6.81 -12.59
N GLU A 41 -4.62 -6.65 -13.16
CA GLU A 41 -4.15 -7.48 -14.27
C GLU A 41 -3.23 -8.57 -13.73
N GLN A 42 -3.69 -9.83 -13.78
CA GLN A 42 -2.96 -10.98 -13.25
C GLN A 42 -1.56 -11.11 -13.88
N SER A 43 -1.41 -10.76 -15.16
CA SER A 43 -0.12 -10.85 -15.85
C SER A 43 0.93 -9.82 -15.41
N ASN A 44 0.55 -8.83 -14.59
CA ASN A 44 1.49 -7.87 -14.02
C ASN A 44 2.30 -8.47 -12.86
N PHE A 45 1.81 -9.52 -12.21
CA PHE A 45 2.55 -10.19 -11.13
C PHE A 45 3.68 -11.06 -11.68
N VAL A 46 4.86 -10.97 -11.07
CA VAL A 46 6.05 -11.73 -11.48
C VAL A 46 6.14 -13.09 -10.79
N SER A 47 7.22 -13.84 -11.03
CA SER A 47 7.41 -15.18 -10.47
C SER A 47 7.37 -15.19 -8.94
N GLY A 48 6.88 -16.28 -8.34
CA GLY A 48 6.76 -16.41 -6.87
C GLY A 48 5.35 -16.15 -6.34
N VAL A 49 4.42 -15.83 -7.24
CA VAL A 49 3.02 -15.56 -6.92
C VAL A 49 2.11 -16.61 -7.57
N SER A 50 1.14 -17.14 -6.82
CA SER A 50 0.08 -18.01 -7.33
C SER A 50 -1.25 -17.29 -7.17
N ILE A 51 -2.02 -17.16 -8.24
CA ILE A 51 -3.25 -16.35 -8.25
C ILE A 51 -4.42 -17.22 -8.70
N THR A 52 -5.49 -17.18 -7.92
CA THR A 52 -6.76 -17.83 -8.23
C THR A 52 -7.90 -16.84 -8.08
N THR A 53 -8.96 -16.99 -8.90
CA THR A 53 -10.16 -16.16 -8.77
C THR A 53 -11.16 -16.84 -7.84
N VAL A 54 -11.67 -16.11 -6.86
CA VAL A 54 -12.63 -16.58 -5.85
C VAL A 54 -13.77 -15.56 -5.70
N PRO A 55 -15.02 -15.99 -5.44
CA PRO A 55 -16.09 -15.06 -5.10
C PRO A 55 -15.80 -14.44 -3.72
N CYS A 56 -16.07 -13.14 -3.58
CA CYS A 56 -15.85 -12.39 -2.34
C CYS A 56 -16.98 -11.37 -2.09
N THR A 57 -16.99 -10.79 -0.89
CA THR A 57 -17.82 -9.63 -0.54
C THR A 57 -16.91 -8.51 -0.09
N LEU A 58 -17.10 -7.31 -0.64
CA LEU A 58 -16.31 -6.14 -0.30
C LEU A 58 -16.92 -5.40 0.90
N SER A 59 -16.16 -4.47 1.46
CA SER A 59 -16.52 -3.69 2.66
C SER A 59 -17.78 -2.81 2.50
N ASP A 60 -18.18 -2.50 1.26
CA ASP A 60 -19.42 -1.77 0.91
C ASP A 60 -20.64 -2.71 0.75
N GLY A 61 -20.42 -4.03 0.82
CA GLY A 61 -21.43 -5.07 0.59
C GLY A 61 -21.53 -5.56 -0.86
N THR A 62 -20.70 -5.05 -1.77
CA THR A 62 -20.62 -5.52 -3.16
C THR A 62 -20.16 -6.98 -3.20
N VAL A 63 -20.89 -7.82 -3.93
CA VAL A 63 -20.51 -9.22 -4.19
C VAL A 63 -19.89 -9.29 -5.58
N THR A 64 -18.64 -9.71 -5.66
CA THR A 64 -17.84 -9.72 -6.89
C THR A 64 -16.84 -10.88 -6.89
N ASP A 65 -16.01 -10.95 -7.91
CA ASP A 65 -14.84 -11.82 -7.97
C ASP A 65 -13.60 -11.08 -7.43
N CYS A 66 -12.81 -11.77 -6.62
CA CYS A 66 -11.54 -11.33 -6.10
C CYS A 66 -10.41 -12.25 -6.58
N TYR A 67 -9.19 -11.72 -6.62
CA TYR A 67 -7.99 -12.53 -6.70
C TYR A 67 -7.54 -12.94 -5.30
N GLN A 68 -7.42 -14.24 -5.07
CA GLN A 68 -6.67 -14.83 -3.97
C GLN A 68 -5.23 -15.07 -4.44
N ILE A 69 -4.30 -14.36 -3.80
CA ILE A 69 -2.88 -14.26 -4.18
C ILE A 69 -2.04 -14.93 -3.09
N GLU A 70 -1.39 -16.04 -3.42
CA GLU A 70 -0.51 -16.79 -2.52
C GLU A 70 0.96 -16.52 -2.86
N THR A 71 1.76 -16.27 -1.83
CA THR A 71 3.17 -15.84 -1.95
C THR A 71 4.04 -16.55 -0.92
N THR A 72 5.35 -16.65 -1.17
CA THR A 72 6.29 -17.38 -0.30
C THR A 72 6.99 -16.51 0.76
N GLY A 73 6.59 -15.24 0.89
CA GLY A 73 7.18 -14.29 1.85
C GLY A 73 8.66 -13.94 1.58
N ALA A 74 9.14 -14.17 0.36
CA ALA A 74 10.51 -13.87 -0.08
C ALA A 74 10.46 -13.23 -1.46
N ALA A 75 11.26 -12.17 -1.66
CA ALA A 75 11.34 -11.51 -2.95
C ALA A 75 12.07 -12.38 -3.98
N THR A 76 11.60 -12.33 -5.24
CA THR A 76 12.15 -13.13 -6.34
C THR A 76 12.85 -12.30 -7.42
N ASP A 77 12.69 -10.98 -7.37
CA ASP A 77 13.11 -10.03 -8.40
C ASP A 77 14.34 -9.20 -8.00
N HIS A 78 14.74 -9.22 -6.73
CA HIS A 78 15.94 -8.57 -6.23
C HIS A 78 16.59 -9.41 -5.11
N GLN A 79 17.85 -9.09 -4.81
CA GLN A 79 18.53 -9.65 -3.66
C GLN A 79 18.02 -8.95 -2.39
N MET A 80 17.56 -9.74 -1.41
CA MET A 80 17.21 -9.23 -0.08
C MET A 80 18.48 -9.03 0.74
N GLY A 81 18.55 -7.91 1.46
CA GLY A 81 19.77 -7.50 2.18
C GLY A 81 20.86 -6.95 1.25
N PRO A 82 21.97 -6.47 1.82
CA PRO A 82 22.33 -6.49 3.24
C PRO A 82 21.50 -5.52 4.10
N TRP A 83 21.52 -5.71 5.42
CA TRP A 83 20.86 -4.81 6.38
C TRP A 83 21.86 -4.13 7.30
N CYS A 84 22.77 -4.91 7.90
CA CYS A 84 23.75 -4.44 8.87
C CYS A 84 25.17 -4.53 8.31
N PRO A 85 25.97 -3.45 8.38
CA PRO A 85 27.40 -3.53 8.11
C PRO A 85 28.13 -4.31 9.22
N ASP A 86 29.26 -4.93 8.88
CA ASP A 86 30.05 -5.75 9.82
C ASP A 86 30.99 -4.89 10.68
N ASN A 87 31.45 -3.74 10.16
CA ASN A 87 32.41 -2.87 10.81
C ASN A 87 32.13 -1.38 10.57
N ILE A 88 32.52 -0.53 11.52
CA ILE A 88 32.38 0.94 11.41
C ILE A 88 33.19 1.58 10.26
N ALA A 89 34.08 0.82 9.61
CA ALA A 89 34.81 1.24 8.42
C ALA A 89 34.09 0.91 7.10
N ASP A 90 33.00 0.14 7.15
CA ASP A 90 32.28 -0.28 5.96
C ASP A 90 31.49 0.88 5.34
N ASP A 91 31.36 0.84 4.02
CA ASP A 91 30.59 1.83 3.26
C ASP A 91 29.12 1.41 3.10
N ALA A 92 28.33 2.26 2.45
CA ALA A 92 26.90 2.05 2.26
C ALA A 92 26.53 0.75 1.54
N THR A 93 27.47 0.09 0.84
CA THR A 93 27.17 -1.17 0.13
C THR A 93 27.12 -2.38 1.06
N ALA A 94 27.58 -2.25 2.30
CA ALA A 94 27.61 -3.31 3.30
C ALA A 94 26.38 -3.33 4.22
N GLY A 95 25.57 -2.28 4.21
CA GLY A 95 24.32 -2.20 4.97
C GLY A 95 23.16 -1.80 4.07
N GLY A 96 21.99 -1.61 4.69
CA GLY A 96 20.82 -1.10 3.99
C GLY A 96 20.53 0.36 4.35
N ILE A 97 19.26 0.66 4.61
CA ILE A 97 18.76 2.00 4.92
C ILE A 97 18.02 2.06 6.25
N TRP A 98 18.01 3.25 6.85
CA TRP A 98 17.20 3.61 8.00
C TRP A 98 16.32 4.82 7.71
N LEU A 99 15.06 4.75 8.14
CA LEU A 99 14.05 5.78 7.88
C LEU A 99 13.81 6.56 9.18
N GLU A 100 14.22 7.83 9.21
CA GLU A 100 14.08 8.67 10.40
C GLU A 100 13.70 10.09 10.02
N GLY A 101 12.64 10.62 10.64
CA GLY A 101 12.24 12.02 10.49
C GLY A 101 11.91 12.44 9.05
N GLY A 102 11.43 11.53 8.20
CA GLY A 102 11.14 11.79 6.79
C GLY A 102 12.36 11.64 5.87
N VAL A 103 13.50 11.17 6.37
CA VAL A 103 14.75 11.06 5.61
C VAL A 103 15.21 9.61 5.57
N VAL A 104 15.77 9.22 4.41
CA VAL A 104 16.46 7.95 4.22
C VAL A 104 17.95 8.16 4.53
N TYR A 105 18.50 7.34 5.41
CA TYR A 105 19.93 7.31 5.73
C TYR A 105 20.52 5.97 5.34
N ASP A 106 21.67 5.97 4.67
CA ASP A 106 22.45 4.76 4.49
C ASP A 106 22.96 4.27 5.85
N VAL A 107 22.74 2.99 6.16
CA VAL A 107 23.28 2.33 7.35
C VAL A 107 24.68 1.81 7.01
N ASP A 108 25.61 2.75 6.85
CA ASP A 108 27.03 2.43 6.73
C ASP A 108 27.72 2.41 8.11
N GLY A 109 29.00 2.04 8.12
CA GLY A 109 29.78 2.00 9.34
C GLY A 109 29.89 3.37 10.04
N ALA A 110 29.93 4.46 9.27
CA ALA A 110 30.00 5.82 9.79
C ALA A 110 28.69 6.26 10.47
N PHE A 111 27.54 5.87 9.92
CA PHE A 111 26.22 6.08 10.51
C PHE A 111 26.12 5.37 11.86
N VAL A 112 26.47 4.06 11.90
CA VAL A 112 26.45 3.27 13.14
C VAL A 112 27.39 3.86 14.20
N GLN A 113 28.59 4.31 13.80
CA GLN A 113 29.52 4.99 14.69
C GLN A 113 28.96 6.31 15.27
N ASN A 114 28.12 7.00 14.50
CA ASN A 114 27.60 8.34 14.84
C ASN A 114 26.25 8.33 15.57
N MET A 115 25.64 7.16 15.81
CA MET A 115 24.32 6.99 16.45
C MET A 115 24.15 7.82 17.74
N ALA A 116 25.15 7.85 18.61
CA ALA A 116 25.09 8.61 19.86
C ALA A 116 24.95 10.11 19.64
N THR A 117 25.64 10.67 18.65
CA THR A 117 25.52 12.08 18.26
C THR A 117 24.20 12.33 17.55
N PHE A 118 23.82 11.43 16.65
CA PHE A 118 22.60 11.52 15.85
C PHE A 118 21.35 11.61 16.74
N TYR A 119 21.25 10.76 17.77
CA TYR A 119 20.15 10.78 18.73
C TYR A 119 20.41 11.62 19.98
N ASN A 120 21.60 12.23 20.12
CA ASN A 120 22.04 12.94 21.31
C ASN A 120 21.88 12.10 22.60
N ASP A 121 22.31 10.84 22.53
CA ASP A 121 22.22 9.85 23.61
C ASP A 121 23.43 8.91 23.59
N ASN A 122 24.29 9.01 24.61
CA ASN A 122 25.52 8.22 24.73
C ASN A 122 25.29 6.74 25.10
N THR A 123 24.03 6.33 25.28
CA THR A 123 23.68 4.91 25.49
C THR A 123 23.90 4.10 24.21
N TRP A 124 23.83 4.74 23.04
CA TRP A 124 24.12 4.13 21.75
C TRP A 124 25.62 3.84 21.60
N LEU A 125 25.97 2.55 21.62
CA LEU A 125 27.32 2.06 21.35
C LEU A 125 27.23 0.65 20.75
N MET A 126 27.07 0.60 19.43
CA MET A 126 26.73 -0.63 18.68
C MET A 126 27.93 -1.38 18.12
N TYR A 127 29.14 -1.07 18.59
CA TYR A 127 30.36 -1.67 18.08
C TYR A 127 31.40 -1.86 19.19
N ASP A 128 32.32 -2.78 18.97
CA ASP A 128 33.36 -3.13 19.93
C ASP A 128 34.64 -2.26 19.80
N ALA A 129 35.70 -2.60 20.54
CA ALA A 129 36.95 -1.84 20.51
C ALA A 129 37.72 -1.95 19.18
N ASN A 130 37.45 -2.95 18.36
CA ASN A 130 38.01 -3.13 17.02
C ASN A 130 37.15 -2.44 15.95
N GLY A 131 35.96 -1.97 16.32
CA GLY A 131 35.00 -1.37 15.41
C GLY A 131 34.04 -2.39 14.80
N ASP A 132 34.06 -3.64 15.26
CA ASP A 132 33.13 -4.68 14.79
C ASP A 132 31.74 -4.38 15.35
N ILE A 133 30.74 -4.32 14.48
CA ILE A 133 29.36 -3.97 14.83
C ILE A 133 28.67 -5.19 15.43
N TYR A 134 27.88 -4.97 16.49
CA TYR A 134 27.11 -6.04 17.11
C TYR A 134 25.89 -6.38 16.26
N THR A 135 25.94 -7.54 15.59
CA THR A 135 24.86 -8.08 14.76
C THR A 135 24.22 -9.30 15.41
N THR A 136 22.99 -9.63 15.00
CA THR A 136 22.38 -10.92 15.35
C THR A 136 22.80 -12.00 14.35
N ASP A 137 23.37 -13.10 14.83
CA ASP A 137 24.01 -14.12 13.97
C ASP A 137 23.15 -15.37 13.75
N THR A 138 22.08 -15.52 14.55
CA THR A 138 21.20 -16.70 14.51
C THR A 138 19.73 -16.31 14.41
N GLU A 139 18.92 -17.24 13.91
CA GLU A 139 17.45 -17.09 13.85
C GLU A 139 16.86 -16.72 15.21
N GLN A 140 17.33 -17.36 16.30
CA GLN A 140 16.83 -17.07 17.64
C GLN A 140 17.21 -15.67 18.13
N GLU A 141 18.44 -15.21 17.83
CA GLU A 141 18.88 -13.86 18.21
C GLU A 141 18.09 -12.80 17.44
N CYS A 142 17.86 -12.99 16.14
CA CYS A 142 16.96 -12.16 15.33
C CYS A 142 15.55 -12.11 15.96
N ILE A 143 14.96 -13.26 16.32
CA ILE A 143 13.64 -13.33 16.95
C ILE A 143 13.60 -12.56 18.28
N ASP A 144 14.62 -12.73 19.12
CA ASP A 144 14.67 -12.11 20.43
C ASP A 144 14.91 -10.60 20.36
N ALA A 145 15.70 -10.14 19.38
CA ALA A 145 16.05 -8.73 19.18
C ALA A 145 14.99 -7.95 18.37
N ALA A 146 14.20 -8.63 17.53
CA ALA A 146 13.08 -8.05 16.76
C ALA A 146 11.72 -8.14 17.49
N ASN A 147 11.70 -8.50 18.78
CA ASN A 147 10.49 -8.62 19.59
C ASN A 147 10.13 -7.30 20.31
N PRO A 148 8.83 -6.93 20.47
CA PRO A 148 8.44 -5.74 21.23
C PRO A 148 8.99 -5.62 22.66
N ASN A 149 9.39 -6.73 23.28
CA ASN A 149 10.02 -6.77 24.60
C ASN A 149 11.48 -7.24 24.48
N VAL A 150 12.32 -6.45 23.82
CA VAL A 150 13.75 -6.76 23.62
C VAL A 150 14.47 -6.93 24.96
N GLY A 151 15.19 -8.03 25.10
CA GLY A 151 16.01 -8.29 26.28
C GLY A 151 17.24 -7.38 26.32
N THR A 152 17.72 -7.02 27.51
CA THR A 152 18.90 -6.13 27.68
C THR A 152 20.18 -6.67 27.03
N ALA A 153 20.26 -7.97 26.75
CA ALA A 153 21.38 -8.60 26.06
C ALA A 153 21.52 -8.16 24.59
N TYR A 154 20.43 -7.70 23.97
CA TYR A 154 20.39 -7.24 22.58
C TYR A 154 20.31 -5.72 22.45
N GLN A 155 20.47 -4.98 23.55
CA GLN A 155 20.65 -3.53 23.47
C GLN A 155 21.95 -3.23 22.71
N ASN A 156 21.89 -2.23 21.87
CA ASN A 156 22.92 -1.80 20.93
C ASN A 156 23.27 -2.83 19.83
N PHE A 157 22.32 -3.68 19.44
CA PHE A 157 22.50 -4.56 18.28
C PHE A 157 21.87 -3.96 17.03
N CYS A 158 22.59 -4.12 15.90
CA CYS A 158 22.01 -4.05 14.58
C CYS A 158 21.34 -5.40 14.31
N VAL A 159 20.03 -5.40 14.18
CA VAL A 159 19.19 -6.58 14.08
C VAL A 159 19.07 -6.97 12.61
N GLU A 160 19.55 -8.17 12.31
CA GLU A 160 19.50 -8.77 10.98
C GLU A 160 18.79 -10.13 11.04
N CYS A 161 17.77 -10.28 10.20
CA CYS A 161 17.07 -11.55 10.01
C CYS A 161 17.31 -12.01 8.57
N LEU A 162 17.89 -13.21 8.39
CA LEU A 162 18.32 -13.69 7.08
C LEU A 162 17.20 -14.40 6.30
N PRO A 163 17.23 -14.37 4.95
CA PRO A 163 16.29 -15.11 4.11
C PRO A 163 16.24 -16.61 4.40
N SER A 164 17.33 -17.20 4.90
CA SER A 164 17.37 -18.62 5.27
C SER A 164 16.47 -18.98 6.45
N TYR A 165 16.02 -18.01 7.25
CA TYR A 165 15.19 -18.23 8.43
C TYR A 165 13.70 -18.40 8.08
N ILE A 166 13.27 -17.85 6.94
CA ILE A 166 11.88 -17.96 6.48
C ILE A 166 11.66 -19.23 5.66
N THR A 167 11.48 -20.36 6.35
CA THR A 167 11.19 -21.66 5.71
C THR A 167 9.70 -22.00 5.74
N ASN A 168 9.13 -22.35 4.58
CA ASN A 168 7.73 -22.78 4.42
C ASN A 168 6.67 -21.73 4.84
N LEU A 169 6.96 -20.44 4.65
CA LEU A 169 5.95 -19.41 4.83
C LEU A 169 5.07 -19.31 3.58
N THR A 170 3.76 -19.21 3.79
CA THR A 170 2.80 -18.88 2.72
C THR A 170 1.89 -17.79 3.24
N THR A 171 1.84 -16.67 2.52
CA THR A 171 0.95 -15.56 2.82
C THR A 171 -0.09 -15.45 1.72
N THR A 172 -1.34 -15.31 2.12
CA THR A 172 -2.49 -15.20 1.22
C THR A 172 -3.10 -13.82 1.34
N TRP A 173 -3.25 -13.16 0.21
CA TRP A 173 -3.93 -11.88 0.08
C TRP A 173 -5.20 -12.02 -0.74
N VAL A 174 -6.20 -11.18 -0.48
CA VAL A 174 -7.43 -11.13 -1.28
C VAL A 174 -7.70 -9.67 -1.66
N ILE A 175 -7.78 -9.39 -2.96
CA ILE A 175 -8.11 -8.06 -3.52
C ILE A 175 -9.18 -8.21 -4.60
N PRO A 176 -10.08 -7.23 -4.79
CA PRO A 176 -11.09 -7.27 -5.86
C PRO A 176 -10.42 -7.31 -7.24
N VAL A 177 -11.02 -8.06 -8.18
CA VAL A 177 -10.59 -8.06 -9.59
C VAL A 177 -10.86 -6.69 -10.21
N THR A 178 -12.07 -6.18 -10.01
CA THR A 178 -12.50 -4.85 -10.44
C THR A 178 -12.65 -3.96 -9.21
N PRO A 179 -11.78 -2.95 -9.01
CA PRO A 179 -11.87 -2.04 -7.88
C PRO A 179 -13.20 -1.26 -7.87
N VAL A 180 -13.70 -0.94 -6.67
CA VAL A 180 -14.93 -0.17 -6.49
C VAL A 180 -14.62 1.02 -5.60
N LEU A 181 -14.78 2.24 -6.11
CA LEU A 181 -14.69 3.46 -5.30
C LEU A 181 -15.76 3.44 -4.20
N ASP A 182 -15.38 3.86 -2.99
CA ASP A 182 -16.25 3.93 -1.83
C ASP A 182 -15.81 5.08 -0.90
N VAL A 183 -16.34 5.12 0.32
CA VAL A 183 -15.88 5.98 1.40
C VAL A 183 -14.41 5.73 1.72
N THR A 184 -13.75 6.75 2.28
CA THR A 184 -12.37 6.61 2.75
C THR A 184 -12.28 5.64 3.94
N TYR A 185 -11.47 4.60 3.81
CA TYR A 185 -11.14 3.64 4.86
C TYR A 185 -9.75 3.93 5.42
N ASN A 186 -9.67 4.13 6.74
CA ASN A 186 -8.39 4.29 7.42
C ASN A 186 -7.79 2.92 7.75
N PHE A 187 -6.48 2.79 7.54
CA PHE A 187 -5.75 1.57 7.91
C PHE A 187 -5.83 1.27 9.41
N ALA A 188 -5.79 -0.01 9.75
CA ALA A 188 -5.66 -0.45 11.13
C ALA A 188 -4.30 -0.08 11.73
N THR A 189 -4.30 0.46 12.94
CA THR A 189 -3.08 0.84 13.67
C THR A 189 -2.55 -0.37 14.44
N GLY A 190 -1.73 -1.20 13.80
CA GLY A 190 -0.87 -2.21 14.44
C GLY A 190 -0.96 -3.62 13.84
N PRO A 191 0.08 -4.46 13.97
CA PRO A 191 0.03 -5.87 13.59
C PRO A 191 -0.97 -6.60 14.49
N GLY A 192 -2.04 -7.16 13.91
CA GLY A 192 -3.01 -7.97 14.66
C GLY A 192 -3.81 -7.22 15.73
N GLY A 193 -3.98 -5.90 15.61
CA GLY A 193 -4.83 -5.12 16.52
C GLY A 193 -6.30 -5.58 16.48
N PRO A 194 -7.05 -5.53 17.60
CA PRO A 194 -8.44 -5.97 17.61
C PRO A 194 -9.29 -5.11 16.65
N MET A 195 -10.25 -5.74 15.95
CA MET A 195 -11.35 -5.04 15.27
C MET A 195 -12.02 -4.07 16.26
N GLY A 196 -11.63 -2.79 16.24
CA GLY A 196 -11.94 -1.91 17.36
C GLY A 196 -11.42 -0.49 17.20
N GLY A 197 -11.74 0.17 16.07
CA GLY A 197 -11.64 1.63 15.95
C GLY A 197 -11.26 2.14 14.56
N THR A 198 -10.60 1.30 13.76
CA THR A 198 -10.22 1.54 12.37
C THR A 198 -11.08 0.70 11.44
N THR A 199 -11.35 1.20 10.22
CA THR A 199 -12.33 0.60 9.30
C THR A 199 -11.71 -0.23 8.17
N GLY A 200 -10.38 -0.30 8.04
CA GLY A 200 -9.70 -1.02 6.94
C GLY A 200 -8.59 -1.97 7.40
N PRO A 201 -7.93 -2.68 6.45
CA PRO A 201 -6.81 -3.58 6.73
C PRO A 201 -5.59 -2.85 7.32
N SER A 202 -4.60 -3.57 7.86
CA SER A 202 -3.30 -2.98 8.22
C SER A 202 -2.34 -2.90 7.03
N THR A 203 -2.41 -3.89 6.13
CA THR A 203 -1.65 -3.98 4.88
C THR A 203 -2.16 -2.97 3.86
N ARG A 204 -1.25 -2.38 3.09
CA ARG A 204 -1.55 -1.24 2.20
C ARG A 204 -1.81 -1.74 0.80
N GLY A 205 -1.02 -2.72 0.41
CA GLY A 205 -1.09 -3.37 -0.87
C GLY A 205 -0.06 -4.48 -0.99
N ILE A 206 0.07 -4.95 -2.22
CA ILE A 206 0.91 -6.07 -2.61
C ILE A 206 1.73 -5.61 -3.80
N ALA A 207 3.05 -5.72 -3.70
CA ALA A 207 3.96 -5.46 -4.80
C ALA A 207 3.77 -6.47 -5.94
N LEU A 208 4.23 -6.15 -7.15
CA LEU A 208 4.13 -7.07 -8.29
C LEU A 208 4.87 -8.41 -8.08
N ASN A 209 5.85 -8.45 -7.18
CA ASN A 209 6.54 -9.68 -6.77
C ASN A 209 5.83 -10.45 -5.63
N GLY A 210 4.66 -10.00 -5.19
CA GLY A 210 3.86 -10.59 -4.13
C GLY A 210 4.23 -10.16 -2.71
N ILE A 211 5.28 -9.37 -2.53
CA ILE A 211 5.71 -8.89 -1.21
C ILE A 211 4.74 -7.82 -0.68
N GLU A 212 4.51 -7.85 0.62
CA GLU A 212 3.61 -6.92 1.31
C GLU A 212 4.16 -5.47 1.29
N PHE A 213 3.30 -4.51 0.97
CA PHE A 213 3.47 -3.12 1.41
C PHE A 213 2.86 -2.99 2.81
N SER A 214 3.71 -3.12 3.83
CA SER A 214 3.27 -3.25 5.22
C SER A 214 2.99 -1.89 5.88
N ALA A 215 2.47 -1.95 7.11
CA ALA A 215 2.30 -0.79 8.02
C ALA A 215 3.65 -0.12 8.34
N PRO A 216 3.73 1.20 8.68
CA PRO A 216 4.98 1.81 9.11
C PRO A 216 5.66 0.94 10.14
N ALA A 217 6.96 0.75 9.97
CA ALA A 217 7.77 0.11 10.98
C ALA A 217 7.63 0.91 12.29
N PRO A 218 7.53 0.24 13.44
CA PRO A 218 7.41 0.90 14.73
C PRO A 218 8.76 1.46 15.20
N VAL A 219 9.32 2.42 14.46
CA VAL A 219 10.65 3.03 14.68
C VAL A 219 10.81 3.50 16.13
N SER A 220 9.78 4.11 16.72
CA SER A 220 9.81 4.52 18.14
C SER A 220 10.04 3.36 19.11
N ASN A 221 9.50 2.17 18.83
CA ASN A 221 9.68 1.00 19.68
C ASN A 221 11.07 0.40 19.51
N ILE A 222 11.59 0.40 18.28
CA ILE A 222 12.94 -0.06 17.95
C ILE A 222 13.97 0.80 18.69
N LEU A 223 13.85 2.13 18.57
CA LEU A 223 14.75 3.07 19.25
C LEU A 223 14.62 3.02 20.78
N ALA A 224 13.41 2.82 21.33
CA ALA A 224 13.22 2.68 22.77
C ALA A 224 13.88 1.42 23.36
N ALA A 225 14.11 0.39 22.53
CA ALA A 225 14.81 -0.82 22.89
C ALA A 225 16.34 -0.72 22.72
N TYR A 226 16.86 0.40 22.21
CA TYR A 226 18.25 0.56 21.78
C TYR A 226 18.67 -0.50 20.74
N THR A 227 17.77 -0.92 19.86
CA THR A 227 18.14 -1.72 18.69
C THR A 227 18.06 -0.86 17.43
N LEU A 228 18.79 -1.26 16.40
CA LEU A 228 18.60 -0.76 15.03
C LEU A 228 18.11 -1.95 14.22
N ALA A 229 17.04 -1.80 13.43
CA ALA A 229 16.52 -2.89 12.60
C ALA A 229 16.38 -2.39 11.14
N PRO A 230 17.50 -2.21 10.43
CA PRO A 230 17.51 -1.59 9.10
C PRO A 230 16.54 -2.26 8.12
N PHE A 231 16.16 -1.49 7.12
CA PHE A 231 15.63 -2.04 5.87
C PHE A 231 16.80 -2.26 4.94
N ASP A 232 16.69 -3.14 3.96
CA ASP A 232 17.65 -3.21 2.87
C ASP A 232 17.41 -2.04 1.89
N ASP A 233 18.25 -1.93 0.87
CA ASP A 233 18.13 -0.88 -0.14
C ASP A 233 16.81 -0.95 -0.93
N ALA A 234 16.13 -2.10 -0.94
CA ALA A 234 14.81 -2.23 -1.55
C ALA A 234 13.67 -1.74 -0.64
N GLY A 235 14.00 -1.31 0.59
CA GLY A 235 13.06 -0.77 1.56
C GLY A 235 12.34 -1.82 2.38
N GLY A 236 12.85 -3.06 2.43
CA GLY A 236 12.24 -4.16 3.15
C GLY A 236 13.14 -4.84 4.17
N HIS A 237 12.53 -5.64 5.04
CA HIS A 237 13.26 -6.48 5.99
C HIS A 237 12.46 -7.72 6.34
N ILE A 238 13.07 -8.63 7.11
CA ILE A 238 12.48 -9.92 7.45
C ILE A 238 11.95 -9.91 8.89
N ASN A 239 10.70 -10.36 9.03
CA ASN A 239 10.22 -10.93 10.28
C ASN A 239 9.94 -12.42 10.04
N VAL A 240 10.48 -13.31 10.88
CA VAL A 240 10.38 -14.76 10.63
C VAL A 240 8.95 -15.30 10.54
N ASN A 241 7.97 -14.59 11.11
CA ASN A 241 6.56 -14.98 11.09
C ASN A 241 5.74 -14.31 9.97
N GLN A 242 6.26 -13.23 9.37
CA GLN A 242 5.59 -12.44 8.32
C GLN A 242 6.26 -12.61 6.95
N GLY A 243 7.54 -12.96 6.93
CA GLY A 243 8.38 -12.96 5.75
C GLY A 243 9.13 -11.65 5.57
N TYR A 244 9.78 -11.54 4.41
CA TYR A 244 10.25 -10.29 3.87
C TYR A 244 9.06 -9.40 3.49
N HIS A 245 9.09 -8.14 3.90
CA HIS A 245 8.04 -7.16 3.65
C HIS A 245 8.62 -5.75 3.56
N TYR A 246 7.99 -4.87 2.78
CA TYR A 246 8.46 -3.52 2.57
C TYR A 246 7.81 -2.52 3.52
N HIS A 247 8.57 -1.48 3.86
CA HIS A 247 8.13 -0.28 4.59
C HIS A 247 8.30 1.01 3.79
N ALA A 248 9.07 0.94 2.70
CA ALA A 248 9.25 2.01 1.74
C ALA A 248 9.40 1.47 0.32
N ALA A 249 9.06 2.29 -0.68
CA ALA A 249 9.37 2.01 -2.07
C ALA A 249 10.59 2.84 -2.50
N THR A 250 11.69 2.15 -2.86
CA THR A 250 12.96 2.80 -3.24
C THR A 250 13.27 2.74 -4.73
N GLY A 251 12.43 2.04 -5.51
CA GLY A 251 12.60 1.85 -6.95
C GLY A 251 13.44 0.63 -7.35
N ILE A 252 13.80 -0.25 -6.41
CA ILE A 252 14.51 -1.51 -6.70
C ILE A 252 13.57 -2.64 -7.09
N SER A 253 12.39 -2.72 -6.47
CA SER A 253 11.40 -3.75 -6.75
C SER A 253 10.80 -3.59 -8.17
N THR A 254 10.24 -4.67 -8.70
CA THR A 254 9.65 -4.69 -10.05
C THR A 254 8.64 -3.56 -10.25
N GLU A 255 8.81 -2.81 -11.34
CA GLU A 255 7.86 -1.83 -11.82
C GLU A 255 7.47 -2.06 -13.29
N ILE A 256 6.27 -1.64 -13.67
CA ILE A 256 5.80 -1.62 -15.05
C ILE A 256 5.75 -0.17 -15.53
N ALA A 257 6.71 0.17 -16.39
CA ALA A 257 6.82 1.49 -17.00
C ALA A 257 5.55 1.87 -17.77
N GLN A 258 5.18 3.14 -17.68
CA GLN A 258 4.02 3.71 -18.37
C GLN A 258 4.46 4.43 -19.65
N ALA A 259 3.63 4.35 -20.71
CA ALA A 259 3.98 4.88 -22.02
C ALA A 259 3.91 6.42 -22.12
N ASP A 260 3.26 7.08 -21.16
CA ASP A 260 2.91 8.50 -21.13
C ASP A 260 3.70 9.29 -20.07
N LEU A 261 4.89 8.80 -19.69
CA LEU A 261 5.80 9.37 -18.69
C LEU A 261 5.36 9.25 -17.23
N HIS A 262 4.14 8.78 -16.98
CA HIS A 262 3.64 8.52 -15.64
C HIS A 262 4.55 7.57 -14.85
N SER A 263 4.55 7.68 -13.53
CA SER A 263 5.27 6.76 -12.65
C SER A 263 4.92 5.30 -12.96
N GLY A 264 5.87 4.38 -12.78
CA GLY A 264 5.65 2.95 -13.02
C GLY A 264 4.62 2.33 -12.05
N LEU A 265 3.84 1.35 -12.51
CA LEU A 265 2.97 0.55 -11.63
C LEU A 265 3.86 -0.41 -10.83
N ILE A 266 3.76 -0.38 -9.50
CA ILE A 266 4.61 -1.19 -8.62
C ILE A 266 3.82 -2.23 -7.81
N GLY A 267 2.49 -2.17 -7.84
CA GLY A 267 1.63 -3.09 -7.12
C GLY A 267 0.18 -2.66 -7.12
N TYR A 268 -0.63 -3.30 -6.27
CA TYR A 268 -2.04 -3.02 -6.10
C TYR A 268 -2.37 -2.83 -4.61
N ALA A 269 -3.21 -1.86 -4.30
CA ALA A 269 -3.71 -1.65 -2.95
C ALA A 269 -4.68 -2.77 -2.53
N MET A 270 -5.00 -2.86 -1.24
CA MET A 270 -5.93 -3.89 -0.75
C MET A 270 -7.37 -3.73 -1.28
N ASP A 271 -7.71 -2.56 -1.85
CA ASP A 271 -8.97 -2.30 -2.55
C ASP A 271 -8.88 -2.52 -4.07
N GLY A 272 -7.76 -3.06 -4.56
CA GLY A 272 -7.50 -3.39 -5.95
C GLY A 272 -7.05 -2.23 -6.85
N HIS A 273 -7.09 -0.97 -6.41
CA HIS A 273 -6.58 0.12 -7.25
C HIS A 273 -5.04 0.04 -7.37
N GLY A 274 -4.52 0.45 -8.53
CA GLY A 274 -3.07 0.44 -8.77
C GLY A 274 -2.30 1.35 -7.82
N ILE A 275 -1.13 0.88 -7.39
CA ILE A 275 -0.13 1.68 -6.66
C ILE A 275 1.04 1.92 -7.59
N TYR A 276 1.38 3.18 -7.78
CA TYR A 276 2.43 3.65 -8.66
C TYR A 276 3.61 4.24 -7.87
N GLY A 277 4.78 4.25 -8.50
CA GLY A 277 5.96 4.92 -7.96
C GLY A 277 5.71 6.40 -7.68
N ARG A 278 6.49 6.98 -6.77
CA ARG A 278 6.32 8.39 -6.39
C ARG A 278 6.64 9.33 -7.55
N LEU A 279 7.76 9.07 -8.22
CA LEU A 279 8.30 9.95 -9.25
C LEU A 279 7.97 9.41 -10.64
N ASP A 280 7.63 10.33 -11.52
CA ASP A 280 7.46 10.06 -12.94
C ASP A 280 8.83 9.79 -13.59
N SER A 281 8.82 9.47 -14.89
CA SER A 281 10.07 9.19 -15.62
C SER A 281 11.02 10.39 -15.78
N ASN A 282 10.58 11.62 -15.44
CA ASN A 282 11.42 12.82 -15.38
C ASN A 282 11.96 13.10 -13.97
N GLY A 283 11.50 12.36 -12.96
CA GLY A 283 11.85 12.58 -11.55
C GLY A 283 10.91 13.55 -10.84
N ASP A 284 9.76 13.87 -11.42
CA ASP A 284 8.77 14.78 -10.84
C ASP A 284 7.71 14.02 -10.04
N ALA A 285 7.34 14.53 -8.87
CA ALA A 285 6.24 13.98 -8.07
C ALA A 285 4.89 14.56 -8.54
N PRO A 286 3.79 13.79 -8.45
CA PRO A 286 2.44 14.31 -8.70
C PRO A 286 2.11 15.43 -7.71
N THR A 287 1.33 16.42 -8.17
CA THR A 287 1.04 17.65 -7.41
C THR A 287 -0.43 17.80 -7.01
N ASP A 288 -1.26 16.85 -7.42
CA ASP A 288 -2.71 16.86 -7.32
C ASP A 288 -3.27 15.63 -6.58
N LEU A 289 -2.44 15.00 -5.75
CA LEU A 289 -2.85 13.89 -4.90
C LEU A 289 -3.84 14.33 -3.81
N ASP A 290 -4.81 13.46 -3.52
CA ASP A 290 -5.74 13.58 -2.41
C ASP A 290 -5.14 13.14 -1.07
N GLU A 291 -5.95 13.11 0.00
CA GLU A 291 -5.48 12.72 1.33
C GLU A 291 -4.95 11.28 1.43
N CYS A 292 -5.36 10.39 0.52
CA CYS A 292 -4.92 8.99 0.47
C CYS A 292 -3.66 8.79 -0.38
N LEU A 293 -3.08 9.86 -0.93
CA LEU A 293 -2.02 9.84 -1.92
C LEU A 293 -2.47 9.26 -3.27
N GLY A 294 -3.72 9.45 -3.65
CA GLY A 294 -4.19 9.07 -4.99
C GLY A 294 -4.85 10.21 -5.75
N HIS A 295 -5.13 9.95 -7.02
CA HIS A 295 -5.88 10.86 -7.88
C HIS A 295 -6.56 10.05 -8.99
N TYR A 296 -7.28 10.72 -9.88
CA TYR A 296 -7.99 10.09 -11.00
C TYR A 296 -7.47 10.66 -12.33
N ASP A 297 -7.27 9.78 -13.31
CA ASP A 297 -7.12 10.16 -14.72
C ASP A 297 -7.95 9.26 -15.67
N ASP A 298 -8.14 9.69 -16.92
CA ASP A 298 -8.97 9.00 -17.92
C ASP A 298 -8.31 7.74 -18.52
N THR A 299 -7.10 7.38 -18.09
CA THR A 299 -6.36 6.19 -18.55
C THR A 299 -6.36 5.08 -17.50
N ARG A 300 -6.19 5.45 -16.24
CA ARG A 300 -5.95 4.56 -15.09
C ARG A 300 -7.14 4.50 -14.15
N GLY A 301 -8.08 5.44 -14.27
CA GLY A 301 -9.07 5.65 -13.24
C GLY A 301 -8.44 6.21 -11.97
N TYR A 302 -9.05 5.93 -10.82
CA TYR A 302 -8.46 6.27 -9.54
C TYR A 302 -7.27 5.34 -9.24
N HIS A 303 -6.15 5.91 -8.81
CA HIS A 303 -4.95 5.16 -8.46
C HIS A 303 -4.08 5.93 -7.46
N TYR A 304 -3.19 5.21 -6.78
CA TYR A 304 -2.32 5.77 -5.75
C TYR A 304 -0.90 5.97 -6.25
N HIS A 305 -0.19 6.90 -5.61
CA HIS A 305 1.24 7.04 -5.65
C HIS A 305 1.83 6.81 -4.26
N VAL A 306 2.95 6.09 -4.20
CA VAL A 306 3.67 5.91 -2.95
C VAL A 306 4.26 7.21 -2.41
N ASP A 307 4.31 7.30 -1.08
CA ASP A 307 4.94 8.39 -0.35
C ASP A 307 6.47 8.44 -0.57
N GLU A 308 7.12 9.48 -0.02
CA GLU A 308 8.57 9.49 0.11
C GLU A 308 9.05 8.31 0.95
N ALA A 309 10.12 7.62 0.52
CA ALA A 309 10.65 6.47 1.24
C ALA A 309 10.91 6.76 2.73
N GLY A 310 11.48 7.93 3.04
CA GLY A 310 11.74 8.39 4.41
C GLY A 310 10.50 8.59 5.29
N ALA A 311 9.30 8.63 4.70
CA ALA A 311 8.03 8.75 5.42
C ALA A 311 7.63 7.46 6.16
N ASN A 312 8.32 6.33 5.89
CA ASN A 312 7.98 5.02 6.46
C ASN A 312 6.51 4.66 6.19
N ASN A 313 6.09 4.88 4.94
CA ASN A 313 4.70 4.78 4.51
C ASN A 313 4.62 4.54 2.99
N PHE A 314 3.47 4.02 2.54
CA PHE A 314 3.15 3.89 1.12
C PHE A 314 1.99 4.80 0.75
N ILE A 315 0.83 4.59 1.36
CA ILE A 315 -0.41 5.34 1.14
C ILE A 315 -1.11 5.56 2.48
N ASN A 316 -1.97 6.57 2.58
CA ASN A 316 -2.55 6.99 3.87
C ASN A 316 -3.88 6.31 4.20
N CYS A 317 -4.64 5.91 3.17
CA CYS A 317 -5.95 5.28 3.30
C CYS A 317 -6.33 4.55 2.01
N LEU A 318 -7.44 3.81 2.05
CA LEU A 318 -8.11 3.25 0.87
C LEU A 318 -9.31 4.11 0.50
N LYS A 319 -9.48 4.39 -0.80
CA LYS A 319 -10.64 5.02 -1.42
C LYS A 319 -11.58 4.03 -2.08
N GLY A 320 -11.20 2.76 -2.14
CA GLY A 320 -12.06 1.68 -2.61
C GLY A 320 -12.51 0.73 -1.52
N ALA A 321 -13.56 -0.01 -1.82
CA ALA A 321 -14.03 -1.11 -1.01
C ALA A 321 -13.03 -2.28 -1.09
N TYR A 322 -12.60 -2.78 0.07
CA TYR A 322 -11.63 -3.87 0.17
C TYR A 322 -12.33 -5.20 0.48
N ALA A 323 -11.68 -6.34 0.17
CA ALA A 323 -12.24 -7.66 0.42
C ALA A 323 -12.30 -8.00 1.93
N LEU A 324 -13.42 -8.57 2.39
CA LEU A 324 -13.68 -8.96 3.79
C LEU A 324 -13.17 -10.37 4.15
#